data_AF-A0A9D0UML7-F1
#
_entry.id   AF-A0A9D0UML7-F1
#
_cell.length_a   1.000
_cell.length_b   1.000
_cell.length_c   1.000
_cell.angle_alpha   90.00
_cell.angle_beta   90.00
_cell.angle_gamma   90.00
#
_symmetry.space_group_name_H-M   'P 1'
#
loop_
_entity.id
_entity.type
_entity.pdbx_description
1 polymer ?
#
loop_
_entity_poly.entity_id
_entity_poly.type
_entity_poly.pdbx_seq_one_letter_code
_entity_poly.pdbx_strand_id
1 'polypeptide(L)' 'KAYMYNCQDPANAHFTHLEDWSFSYRRIDWEHVVAGTAGSDDWRAPKV' A
#
# COMPACT_ATOMS: atom_id res chain seq x y z
N LYS A 1 2.13 7.18 -10.05
CA LYS A 1 1.44 7.79 -11.21
C LYS A 1 0.25 8.57 -10.69
N ALA A 2 0.10 9.86 -11.02
CA ALA A 2 -1.10 10.62 -10.67
C ALA A 2 -2.15 10.48 -11.77
N TYR A 3 -3.42 10.28 -11.41
CA TYR A 3 -4.52 10.22 -12.36
C TYR A 3 -5.84 10.68 -11.73
N MET A 4 -6.74 11.14 -12.60
CA MET A 4 -8.12 11.49 -12.25
C MET A 4 -9.05 10.84 -13.28
N TYR A 5 -10.16 10.27 -12.80
CA TYR A 5 -11.15 9.65 -13.67
C TYR A 5 -11.93 10.69 -14.48
N ASN A 6 -12.66 10.22 -15.50
CA ASN A 6 -13.48 11.08 -16.35
C ASN A 6 -14.55 11.81 -15.52
N CYS A 7 -14.52 13.15 -15.53
CA CYS A 7 -15.43 14.00 -14.76
C CYS A 7 -16.87 14.03 -15.28
N GLN A 8 -17.14 13.52 -16.49
CA GLN A 8 -18.48 13.47 -17.07
C GLN A 8 -19.23 12.18 -16.74
N ASP A 9 -18.53 11.15 -16.27
CA ASP A 9 -19.14 9.88 -15.90
C ASP A 9 -19.67 9.96 -14.44
N PRO A 10 -21.00 9.91 -14.22
CA PRO A 10 -21.58 9.98 -12.88
C PRO A 10 -21.13 8.84 -11.96
N ALA A 11 -20.72 7.69 -12.51
CA ALA A 11 -20.22 6.57 -11.71
C ALA A 11 -18.93 6.94 -10.97
N ASN A 12 -18.14 7.89 -11.49
CA ASN A 12 -16.87 8.31 -10.92
C ASN A 12 -17.00 9.51 -9.95
N ALA A 13 -18.21 10.01 -9.69
CA ALA A 13 -18.44 11.24 -8.93
C ALA A 13 -17.90 11.24 -7.48
N HIS A 14 -17.67 10.06 -6.91
CA HIS A 14 -17.13 9.89 -5.55
C HIS A 14 -15.60 9.86 -5.52
N PHE A 15 -14.94 9.67 -6.67
CA PHE A 15 -13.49 9.66 -6.76
C PHE A 15 -12.93 11.08 -6.86
N THR A 16 -11.86 11.33 -6.11
CA THR A 16 -11.02 12.53 -6.26
C THR A 16 -9.76 12.18 -7.04
N HIS A 17 -8.73 13.03 -6.96
CA HIS A 17 -7.40 12.70 -7.44
C HIS A 17 -6.87 11.44 -6.75
N LEU A 18 -6.25 10.58 -7.54
CA LEU A 18 -5.64 9.34 -7.08
C LEU A 18 -4.18 9.30 -7.51
N GLU A 19 -3.35 8.72 -6.66
CA GLU A 19 -1.93 8.60 -6.91
C GLU A 19 -1.44 7.19 -6.58
N ASP A 20 -0.77 6.57 -7.54
CA ASP A 20 -0.07 5.30 -7.33
C ASP A 20 1.32 5.60 -6.79
N TRP A 21 1.57 5.17 -5.55
CA TRP A 21 2.87 5.26 -4.89
C TRP A 21 3.52 3.88 -4.80
N SER A 22 4.84 3.83 -4.94
CA SER A 22 5.61 2.60 -4.81
C SER A 22 6.82 2.88 -3.93
N PHE A 23 7.04 2.01 -2.95
CA PHE A 23 8.11 2.13 -1.98
C PHE A 23 9.08 0.97 -2.14
N SER A 24 10.36 1.27 -2.26
CA SER A 24 11.41 0.32 -1.95
C SER A 24 11.70 0.40 -0.45
N TYR A 25 11.91 -0.76 0.18
CA TYR A 25 12.20 -0.84 1.61
C TYR A 25 13.29 -1.88 1.84
N ARG A 26 14.07 -1.65 2.90
CA ARG A 26 15.11 -2.58 3.37
C ARG A 26 14.54 -3.64 4.29
N ARG A 27 13.58 -3.24 5.13
CA ARG A 27 12.91 -4.05 6.14
C ARG A 27 11.45 -3.68 6.15
N ILE A 28 10.61 -4.67 6.44
CA ILE A 28 9.17 -4.51 6.65
C ILE A 28 8.74 -5.34 7.85
N ASP A 29 7.85 -4.78 8.65
CA ASP A 29 7.25 -5.42 9.81
C ASP A 29 5.72 -5.38 9.63
N TRP A 30 5.05 -6.52 9.78
CA TRP A 30 3.60 -6.65 9.71
C TRP A 30 3.07 -7.11 11.07
N GLU A 31 1.98 -6.49 11.51
CA GLU A 31 1.31 -6.82 12.76
C GLU A 31 -0.18 -6.99 12.54
N HIS A 32 -0.71 -8.16 12.91
CA HIS A 32 -2.14 -8.41 12.95
C HIS A 32 -2.63 -8.27 14.40
N VAL A 33 -2.96 -7.04 14.78
CA VAL A 33 -3.27 -6.63 16.16
C VAL A 33 -4.40 -7.47 16.78
N VAL A 34 -5.41 -7.86 15.99
CA VAL A 34 -6.59 -8.58 16.52
C VAL A 34 -6.28 -10.04 16.88
N ALA A 35 -5.48 -10.76 16.08
CA ALA A 35 -5.09 -12.14 16.43
C ALA A 35 -3.71 -12.24 17.08
N GLY A 36 -3.02 -11.12 17.31
CA GLY A 36 -1.73 -11.05 17.98
C GLY A 36 -0.55 -11.65 17.22
N THR A 37 -0.71 -11.93 15.92
CA THR A 37 0.37 -12.49 15.09
C THR A 37 1.21 -11.37 14.46
N ALA A 38 2.51 -11.58 14.36
CA ALA A 38 3.44 -10.64 13.75
C ALA A 38 4.44 -11.34 12.83
N GLY A 39 4.91 -10.62 11.82
CA GLY A 39 5.91 -11.07 10.86
C GLY A 39 6.87 -9.96 10.52
N SER A 40 8.10 -10.31 10.17
CA SER A 40 9.10 -9.34 9.74
C SER A 40 10.03 -9.95 8.69
N ASP A 41 10.49 -9.10 7.78
CA ASP A 41 11.47 -9.41 6.76
C ASP A 41 12.49 -8.26 6.66
N ASP A 42 13.78 -8.59 6.66
CA ASP A 42 14.88 -7.62 6.56
C ASP A 42 15.93 -8.18 5.61
N TRP A 43 16.20 -7.44 4.53
CA TRP A 43 17.23 -7.79 3.56
C TRP A 43 18.62 -7.99 4.20
N ARG A 44 18.92 -7.30 5.30
CA ARG A 44 20.19 -7.44 6.02
C ARG A 44 20.26 -8.67 6.94
N ALA A 45 19.14 -9.34 7.17
CA ALA A 45 19.04 -10.51 8.04
C ALA A 45 18.07 -11.56 7.45
N PRO A 46 18.41 -12.14 6.28
CA PRO A 46 17.55 -13.13 5.64
C PRO A 46 17.42 -14.37 6.53
N LYS A 47 16.19 -14.91 6.62
CA LYS A 47 15.95 -16.18 7.32
C LYS A 47 16.41 -17.32 6.40
N VAL A 48 17.36 -18.11 6.88
CA VAL A 48 17.89 -19.33 6.22
C VAL A 48 16.90 -20.48 6.38
#